data_AF-A0A3B0PM07-F1
#
_entry.id   AF-A0A3B0PM07-F1
#
_cell.length_a   1.000
_cell.length_b   1.000
_cell.length_c   1.000
_cell.angle_alpha   90.00
_cell.angle_beta   90.00
_cell.angle_gamma   90.00
#
_symmetry.space_group_name_H-M   'P 1'
#
loop_
_entity.id
_entity.type
_entity.pdbx_description
1 polymer ?
#
loop_
_entity_poly.entity_id
_entity_poly.type
_entity_poly.pdbx_seq_one_letter_code
_entity_poly.pdbx_strand_id
1 'polypeptide(L)'
;MSYFKQVEQKLKKSSGVRILLLDSQNEKVKQAVQSIGILSNIKFFKLEDLIDIKNIKEEENNLARFIELTNGTFNYESTKKLFATNKTLFHSLVLLKEKRIDGIIGGLTSSFETFVDSLKSSLSYLNEDKIISFVSFAQNEEKHFFMSYTNEVKKNEVNLLSQVAVNLNEYKKEISDLGDLVLLNKDLNQSKLLEVIKNIDPSIKVQNQVRLNEALDTNQNW
;
A
#
# COMPACT_ATOMS: atom_id res chain seq x y z
N MET A 1 -15.61 -9.54 -17.64
CA MET A 1 -15.91 -8.16 -17.15
C MET A 1 -14.59 -7.47 -16.83
N SER A 2 -14.34 -6.24 -17.31
CA SER A 2 -13.05 -5.58 -17.09
C SER A 2 -12.77 -5.33 -15.60
N TYR A 3 -11.48 -5.31 -15.21
CA TYR A 3 -11.05 -5.08 -13.83
C TYR A 3 -11.62 -3.78 -13.26
N PHE A 4 -11.51 -2.67 -14.01
CA PHE A 4 -12.01 -1.38 -13.56
C PHE A 4 -13.53 -1.37 -13.34
N LYS A 5 -14.32 -2.13 -14.10
CA LYS A 5 -15.77 -2.27 -13.85
C LYS A 5 -16.06 -3.01 -12.55
N GLN A 6 -15.26 -4.03 -12.21
CA GLN A 6 -15.39 -4.74 -10.92
C GLN A 6 -15.07 -3.81 -9.74
N VAL A 7 -13.98 -3.04 -9.85
CA VAL A 7 -13.61 -2.03 -8.85
C VAL A 7 -14.70 -0.98 -8.72
N GLU A 8 -15.20 -0.41 -9.81
CA GLU A 8 -16.27 0.59 -9.80
C GLU A 8 -17.55 0.07 -9.12
N GLN A 9 -17.94 -1.18 -9.39
CA GLN A 9 -19.09 -1.81 -8.73
C GLN A 9 -18.86 -1.99 -7.22
N LYS A 10 -17.64 -2.32 -6.80
CA LYS A 10 -17.29 -2.40 -5.38
C LYS A 10 -17.36 -1.02 -4.73
N LEU A 11 -16.77 0.01 -5.35
CA LEU A 11 -16.82 1.39 -4.85
C LEU A 11 -18.25 1.94 -4.76
N LYS A 12 -19.15 1.57 -5.67
CA LYS A 12 -20.58 1.92 -5.60
C LYS A 12 -21.31 1.31 -4.40
N LYS A 13 -20.87 0.12 -3.97
CA LYS A 13 -21.41 -0.59 -2.80
C LYS A 13 -20.77 -0.13 -1.49
N SER A 14 -19.56 0.41 -1.55
CA SER A 14 -18.88 0.99 -0.39
C SER A 14 -19.61 2.27 0.05
N SER A 15 -20.01 2.33 1.32
CA SER A 15 -20.59 3.53 1.92
C SER A 15 -19.74 4.02 3.08
N GLY A 16 -19.47 5.33 3.14
CA GLY A 16 -18.83 5.94 4.31
C GLY A 16 -17.31 5.79 4.35
N VAL A 17 -16.66 5.40 3.25
CA VAL A 17 -15.21 5.37 3.13
C VAL A 17 -14.68 6.81 3.10
N ARG A 18 -13.72 7.11 3.98
CA ARG A 18 -13.10 8.44 4.15
C ARG A 18 -11.66 8.39 3.70
N ILE A 19 -11.34 9.06 2.60
CA ILE A 19 -9.99 9.07 2.02
C ILE A 19 -9.36 10.45 2.17
N LEU A 20 -8.15 10.49 2.69
CA LEU A 20 -7.34 11.71 2.75
C LEU A 20 -6.49 11.87 1.49
N LEU A 21 -6.53 13.06 0.90
CA LEU A 21 -5.76 13.41 -0.30
C LEU A 21 -4.58 14.30 0.08
N LEU A 22 -3.36 13.76 -0.02
CA LEU A 22 -2.14 14.53 0.28
C LEU A 22 -1.85 15.58 -0.80
N ASP A 23 -2.18 15.27 -2.05
CA ASP A 23 -1.95 16.15 -3.21
C ASP A 23 -3.22 16.93 -3.60
N SER A 24 -4.06 17.29 -2.62
CA SER A 24 -5.39 17.88 -2.86
C SER A 24 -5.40 19.23 -3.58
N GLN A 25 -4.25 19.90 -3.65
CA GLN A 25 -4.08 21.16 -4.39
C GLN A 25 -3.81 20.94 -5.88
N ASN A 26 -3.45 19.72 -6.29
CA ASN A 26 -3.17 19.38 -7.68
C ASN A 26 -4.46 19.32 -8.51
N GLU A 27 -4.51 20.02 -9.65
CA GLU A 27 -5.71 20.09 -10.50
C GLU A 27 -6.14 18.73 -11.07
N LYS A 28 -5.19 17.85 -11.40
CA LYS A 28 -5.52 16.49 -11.88
C LYS A 28 -6.21 15.68 -10.79
N VAL A 29 -5.79 15.84 -9.54
CA VAL A 29 -6.43 15.19 -8.38
C VAL A 29 -7.84 15.72 -8.20
N LYS A 30 -8.03 17.05 -8.25
CA LYS A 30 -9.36 17.66 -8.13
C LYS A 30 -10.34 17.14 -9.18
N GLN A 31 -9.90 17.05 -10.44
CA GLN A 31 -10.70 16.52 -11.55
C GLN A 31 -11.06 15.04 -11.36
N ALA A 32 -10.08 14.22 -10.95
CA ALA A 32 -10.31 12.80 -10.70
C ALA A 32 -11.31 12.57 -9.54
N VAL A 33 -11.17 13.33 -8.46
CA VAL A 33 -12.03 13.25 -7.26
C VAL A 33 -13.46 13.66 -7.57
N GLN A 34 -13.66 14.71 -8.36
CA GLN A 34 -15.01 15.10 -8.81
C GLN A 34 -15.66 13.96 -9.61
N SER A 35 -14.91 13.33 -10.51
CA SER A 35 -15.42 12.22 -11.32
C SER A 35 -15.75 10.98 -10.47
N ILE A 36 -14.90 10.63 -9.51
CA ILE A 36 -15.10 9.46 -8.63
C ILE A 36 -16.19 9.71 -7.59
N GLY A 37 -16.28 10.92 -7.03
CA GLY A 37 -17.29 11.29 -6.04
C GLY A 37 -18.71 11.24 -6.60
N ILE A 38 -18.89 11.47 -7.90
CA ILE A 38 -20.18 11.28 -8.58
C ILE A 38 -20.56 9.80 -8.68
N LEU A 39 -19.56 8.90 -8.75
CA LEU A 39 -19.75 7.47 -8.98
C LEU A 39 -19.79 6.63 -7.70
N SER A 40 -19.45 7.19 -6.54
CA SER A 40 -19.24 6.43 -5.30
C SER A 40 -19.62 7.22 -4.05
N ASN A 41 -19.93 6.53 -2.95
CA ASN A 41 -20.18 7.15 -1.64
C ASN A 41 -18.88 7.36 -0.84
N ILE A 42 -17.77 7.64 -1.54
CA ILE A 42 -16.46 7.91 -0.94
C ILE A 42 -16.37 9.40 -0.62
N LYS A 43 -16.02 9.71 0.62
CA LYS A 43 -15.76 11.08 1.06
C LYS A 43 -14.27 11.35 0.99
N PHE A 44 -13.91 12.36 0.22
CA PHE A 44 -12.54 12.83 0.10
C PHE A 44 -12.31 14.03 1.00
N PHE A 45 -11.19 14.02 1.71
CA PHE A 45 -10.79 15.07 2.63
C PHE A 45 -9.42 15.62 2.25
N LYS A 46 -9.20 16.88 2.55
CA LYS A 46 -7.89 17.49 2.73
C LYS A 46 -7.51 17.41 4.21
N LEU A 47 -6.23 17.63 4.51
CA LEU A 47 -5.79 17.56 5.90
C LEU A 47 -6.46 18.64 6.75
N GLU A 48 -6.61 19.84 6.19
CA GLU A 48 -7.24 21.00 6.82
C GLU A 48 -8.74 20.81 7.08
N ASP A 49 -9.39 19.87 6.39
CA ASP A 49 -10.79 19.53 6.65
C ASP A 49 -10.95 18.70 7.94
N LEU A 50 -9.86 18.09 8.42
CA LEU A 50 -9.87 17.15 9.55
C LEU A 50 -9.07 17.65 10.76
N ILE A 51 -8.05 18.47 10.53
CA ILE A 51 -7.18 19.02 11.57
C ILE A 51 -6.84 20.47 11.19
N ASP A 52 -7.07 21.41 12.09
CA ASP A 52 -6.52 22.75 11.97
C ASP A 52 -5.06 22.75 12.42
N ILE A 53 -4.16 22.47 11.48
CA ILE A 53 -2.71 22.43 11.73
C ILE A 53 -2.09 23.80 12.03
N LYS A 54 -2.85 24.90 11.91
CA LYS A 54 -2.43 26.25 12.34
C LYS A 54 -2.82 26.51 13.79
N ASN A 55 -3.79 25.76 14.31
CA ASN A 55 -4.11 25.75 15.72
C ASN A 55 -3.06 24.95 16.49
N ILE A 56 -2.22 25.66 17.23
CA ILE A 56 -1.14 25.07 18.05
C ILE A 56 -1.69 23.94 18.92
N LYS A 57 -2.87 24.10 19.55
CA LYS A 57 -3.43 23.07 20.43
C LYS A 57 -3.73 21.76 19.69
N GLU A 58 -4.26 21.84 18.47
CA GLU A 58 -4.55 20.63 17.67
C GLU A 58 -3.28 19.96 17.14
N GLU A 59 -2.27 20.75 16.77
CA GLU A 59 -0.96 20.23 16.40
C GLU A 59 -0.32 19.49 17.58
N GLU A 60 -0.27 20.13 18.75
CA GLU A 60 0.25 19.55 20.00
C GLU A 60 -0.50 18.27 20.41
N ASN A 61 -1.83 18.23 20.25
CA ASN A 61 -2.62 17.03 20.51
C ASN A 61 -2.22 15.87 19.60
N ASN A 62 -1.97 16.12 18.31
CA ASN A 62 -1.52 15.08 17.39
C ASN A 62 -0.10 14.60 17.68
N LEU A 63 0.80 15.48 18.13
CA LEU A 63 2.13 15.08 18.60
C LEU A 63 2.01 14.13 19.79
N ALA A 64 1.17 14.48 20.78
CA ALA A 64 0.92 13.64 21.94
C ALA A 64 0.34 12.26 21.55
N ARG A 65 -0.65 12.23 20.67
CA ARG A 65 -1.24 10.98 20.13
C ARG A 65 -0.21 10.12 19.40
N PHE A 66 0.69 10.73 18.63
CA PHE A 66 1.74 9.98 17.96
C PHE A 66 2.70 9.33 18.97
N ILE A 67 3.08 10.04 20.03
CA ILE A 67 3.90 9.50 21.12
C ILE A 67 3.21 8.28 21.76
N GLU A 68 1.90 8.38 22.03
CA GLU A 68 1.10 7.26 22.55
C GLU A 68 1.08 6.07 21.56
N LEU A 69 0.84 6.33 20.27
CA LEU A 69 0.82 5.29 19.23
C LEU A 69 2.17 4.59 19.05
N THR A 70 3.27 5.28 19.36
CA THR A 70 4.62 4.71 19.35
C THR A 70 5.03 4.12 20.70
N ASN A 71 4.10 3.99 21.66
CA ASN A 71 4.35 3.52 23.03
C ASN A 71 5.50 4.27 23.73
N GLY A 72 5.64 5.57 23.47
CA GLY A 72 6.70 6.40 24.06
C GLY A 72 8.10 6.18 23.47
N THR A 73 8.24 5.49 22.34
CA THR A 73 9.53 5.31 21.64
C THR A 73 10.17 6.67 21.30
N PHE A 74 9.35 7.66 21.00
CA PHE A 74 9.76 9.04 20.77
C PHE A 74 9.29 9.93 21.92
N ASN A 75 10.15 10.84 22.35
CA ASN A 75 9.74 11.90 23.27
C ASN A 75 9.15 13.09 22.50
N TYR A 76 8.68 14.09 23.23
CA TYR A 76 8.06 15.27 22.64
C TYR A 76 8.96 16.00 21.64
N GLU A 77 10.21 16.27 22.01
CA GLU A 77 11.17 17.01 21.18
C GLU A 77 11.55 16.24 19.90
N SER A 78 11.73 14.92 19.98
CA SER A 78 12.02 14.11 18.79
C SER A 78 10.80 14.00 17.88
N THR A 79 9.60 13.85 18.45
CA THR A 79 8.35 13.81 17.68
C THR A 79 8.10 15.13 16.94
N LYS A 80 8.34 16.26 17.61
CA LYS A 80 8.22 17.59 17.00
C LYS A 80 9.15 17.76 15.80
N LYS A 81 10.39 17.26 15.88
CA LYS A 81 11.34 17.28 14.76
C LYS A 81 10.91 16.38 13.59
N LEU A 82 10.33 15.21 13.87
CA LEU A 82 9.76 14.35 12.83
C LEU A 82 8.63 15.05 12.08
N PHE A 83 7.68 15.62 12.82
CA PHE A 83 6.55 16.36 12.24
C PHE A 83 7.00 17.60 11.47
N ALA A 84 8.09 18.27 11.87
CA ALA A 84 8.64 19.37 11.09
C ALA A 84 9.17 18.95 9.71
N THR A 85 9.59 17.69 9.56
CA THR A 85 10.19 17.17 8.32
C THR A 85 9.13 16.64 7.34
N ASN A 86 8.08 16.00 7.84
CA ASN A 86 7.00 15.46 7.01
C ASN A 86 5.62 15.61 7.67
N LYS A 87 5.23 16.86 7.94
CA LYS A 87 4.04 17.23 8.73
C LYS A 87 2.79 16.51 8.23
N THR A 88 2.50 16.63 6.93
CA THR A 88 1.28 16.09 6.33
C THR A 88 1.18 14.58 6.52
N LEU A 89 2.26 13.83 6.24
CA LEU A 89 2.24 12.38 6.34
C LEU A 89 2.05 11.91 7.78
N PHE A 90 2.77 12.49 8.74
CA PHE A 90 2.65 12.08 10.14
C PHE A 90 1.26 12.35 10.72
N HIS A 91 0.66 13.52 10.44
CA HIS A 91 -0.73 13.76 10.83
C HIS A 91 -1.69 12.77 10.15
N SER A 92 -1.46 12.46 8.87
CA SER A 92 -2.28 11.49 8.14
C SER A 92 -2.25 10.10 8.77
N LEU A 93 -1.09 9.67 9.26
CA LEU A 93 -0.94 8.36 9.91
C LEU A 93 -1.61 8.31 11.28
N VAL A 94 -1.56 9.39 12.06
CA VAL A 94 -2.34 9.50 13.29
C VAL A 94 -3.84 9.36 12.98
N LEU A 95 -4.34 10.09 11.97
CA LEU A 95 -5.74 10.00 11.54
C LEU A 95 -6.12 8.57 11.11
N LEU A 96 -5.23 7.87 10.40
CA LEU A 96 -5.45 6.50 9.94
C LEU A 96 -5.51 5.53 11.12
N LYS A 97 -4.57 5.62 12.07
CA LYS A 97 -4.53 4.78 13.27
C LYS A 97 -5.73 4.98 14.18
N GLU A 98 -6.20 6.22 14.31
CA GLU A 98 -7.41 6.55 15.05
C GLU A 98 -8.71 6.23 14.30
N LYS A 99 -8.63 5.66 13.08
CA LYS A 99 -9.79 5.35 12.23
C LYS A 99 -10.66 6.60 11.95
N ARG A 100 -10.04 7.78 11.90
CA ARG A 100 -10.70 9.03 11.48
C ARG A 100 -10.78 9.13 9.96
N ILE A 101 -9.86 8.45 9.28
CA ILE A 101 -9.86 8.16 7.84
C ILE A 101 -9.65 6.66 7.63
N ASP A 102 -10.01 6.17 6.46
CA ASP A 102 -9.91 4.76 6.07
C ASP A 102 -8.79 4.52 5.05
N GLY A 103 -8.23 5.58 4.45
CA GLY A 103 -7.11 5.48 3.52
C GLY A 103 -6.49 6.83 3.18
N ILE A 104 -5.29 6.78 2.60
CA ILE A 104 -4.51 7.94 2.15
C ILE A 104 -4.16 7.75 0.68
N ILE A 105 -4.30 8.80 -0.13
CA ILE A 105 -3.84 8.85 -1.52
C ILE A 105 -2.90 10.04 -1.69
N GLY A 106 -1.73 9.80 -2.27
CA GLY A 106 -0.73 10.82 -2.58
C GLY A 106 0.43 10.29 -3.41
N GLY A 107 1.47 11.10 -3.58
CA GLY A 107 2.70 10.77 -4.31
C GLY A 107 2.81 11.43 -5.69
N LEU A 108 1.97 12.42 -6.01
CA LEU A 108 2.07 13.19 -7.27
C LEU A 108 3.04 14.37 -7.19
N THR A 109 3.28 14.90 -5.97
CA THR A 109 4.15 16.08 -5.76
C THR A 109 5.57 15.73 -5.32
N SER A 110 5.84 14.46 -5.01
CA SER A 110 7.16 13.92 -4.65
C SER A 110 7.54 12.75 -5.55
N SER A 111 8.82 12.36 -5.57
CA SER A 111 9.19 11.12 -6.26
C SER A 111 8.55 9.92 -5.56
N PHE A 112 8.26 8.86 -6.32
CA PHE A 112 7.70 7.63 -5.78
C PHE A 112 8.57 7.07 -4.65
N GLU A 113 9.89 7.05 -4.83
CA GLU A 113 10.85 6.58 -3.83
C GLU A 113 10.77 7.42 -2.56
N THR A 114 10.75 8.75 -2.68
CA THR A 114 10.68 9.66 -1.54
C THR A 114 9.40 9.46 -0.74
N PHE A 115 8.27 9.30 -1.43
CA PHE A 115 6.98 9.05 -0.80
C PHE A 115 6.95 7.71 -0.08
N VAL A 116 7.41 6.65 -0.75
CA VAL A 116 7.46 5.29 -0.21
C VAL A 116 8.39 5.21 1.00
N ASP A 117 9.58 5.79 0.92
CA ASP A 117 10.54 5.77 2.02
C ASP A 117 10.01 6.54 3.23
N SER A 118 9.37 7.69 2.98
CA SER A 118 8.68 8.43 4.04
C SER A 118 7.57 7.60 4.69
N LEU A 119 6.76 6.89 3.90
CA LEU A 119 5.69 6.02 4.40
C LEU A 119 6.28 4.86 5.22
N LYS A 120 7.32 4.20 4.71
CA LYS A 120 8.02 3.09 5.40
C LYS A 120 8.62 3.54 6.73
N SER A 121 9.37 4.63 6.75
CA SER A 121 9.94 5.19 7.98
C SER A 121 8.85 5.52 8.97
N SER A 122 7.73 6.09 8.51
CA SER A 122 6.65 6.48 9.41
C SER A 122 5.86 5.28 9.96
N LEU A 123 5.64 4.24 9.15
CA LEU A 123 4.99 3.00 9.60
C LEU A 123 5.87 2.19 10.55
N SER A 124 7.19 2.18 10.34
CA SER A 124 8.11 1.50 11.26
C SER A 124 8.12 2.16 12.65
N TYR A 125 7.97 3.49 12.71
CA TYR A 125 7.80 4.20 13.98
C TYR A 125 6.53 3.80 14.74
N LEU A 126 5.48 3.36 14.03
CA LEU A 126 4.24 2.85 14.62
C LEU A 126 4.32 1.37 15.02
N ASN A 127 5.54 0.81 15.07
CA ASN A 127 5.81 -0.60 15.38
C ASN A 127 5.05 -1.59 14.47
N GLU A 128 4.76 -1.20 13.23
CA GLU A 128 4.23 -2.12 12.24
C GLU A 128 5.39 -2.85 11.56
N ASP A 129 5.70 -4.08 11.96
CA ASP A 129 6.64 -4.96 11.23
C ASP A 129 5.95 -5.57 9.99
N LYS A 130 5.43 -4.69 9.13
CA LYS A 130 4.77 -5.07 7.88
C LYS A 130 5.69 -4.78 6.71
N ILE A 131 5.84 -5.76 5.83
CA ILE A 131 6.51 -5.60 4.55
C ILE A 131 5.54 -4.92 3.60
N ILE A 132 5.96 -3.79 3.03
CA ILE A 132 5.21 -3.12 1.97
C ILE A 132 5.59 -3.77 0.64
N SER A 133 4.59 -4.30 -0.06
CA SER A 133 4.72 -4.83 -1.41
C SER A 133 3.91 -3.99 -2.40
N PHE A 134 4.45 -3.78 -3.59
CA PHE A 134 3.82 -3.04 -4.67
C PHE A 134 3.22 -4.03 -5.65
N VAL A 135 1.94 -3.83 -5.97
CA VAL A 135 1.22 -4.66 -6.94
C VAL A 135 1.01 -3.86 -8.22
N SER A 136 1.55 -4.36 -9.32
CA SER A 136 1.26 -3.90 -10.67
C SER A 136 0.18 -4.78 -11.28
N PHE A 137 -0.77 -4.15 -11.96
CA PHE A 137 -1.85 -4.81 -12.69
C PHE A 137 -1.67 -4.62 -14.19
N ALA A 138 -1.70 -5.72 -14.94
CA ALA A 138 -1.71 -5.73 -16.39
C ALA A 138 -2.91 -6.51 -16.91
N GLN A 139 -3.57 -5.98 -17.93
CA GLN A 139 -4.75 -6.60 -18.55
C GLN A 139 -4.66 -6.52 -20.07
N ASN A 140 -4.98 -7.64 -20.72
CA ASN A 140 -5.46 -7.66 -22.10
C ASN A 140 -6.91 -8.18 -22.15
N GLU A 141 -7.50 -8.36 -23.34
CA GLU A 141 -8.92 -8.72 -23.45
C GLU A 141 -9.27 -10.05 -22.74
N GLU A 142 -8.32 -10.98 -22.67
CA GLU A 142 -8.54 -12.35 -22.20
C GLU A 142 -7.88 -12.67 -20.85
N LYS A 143 -6.84 -11.94 -20.46
CA LYS A 143 -5.97 -12.28 -19.32
C LYS A 143 -5.69 -11.08 -18.44
N HIS A 144 -5.68 -11.35 -17.13
CA HIS A 144 -5.32 -10.40 -16.08
C HIS A 144 -4.10 -10.94 -15.35
N PHE A 145 -3.11 -10.08 -15.13
CA PHE A 145 -1.88 -10.40 -14.41
C PHE A 145 -1.71 -9.42 -13.27
N PHE A 146 -1.41 -9.96 -12.10
CA PHE A 146 -0.95 -9.18 -10.96
C PHE A 146 0.48 -9.58 -10.66
N MET A 147 1.38 -8.60 -10.64
CA MET A 147 2.78 -8.79 -10.31
C MET A 147 3.07 -8.04 -9.02
N SER A 148 3.69 -8.71 -8.05
CA SER A 148 4.02 -8.11 -6.76
C SER A 148 5.52 -8.12 -6.53
N TYR A 149 6.06 -7.02 -6.02
CA TYR A 149 7.47 -6.89 -5.67
C TYR A 149 7.65 -5.99 -4.44
N THR A 150 8.85 -5.99 -3.86
CA THR A 150 9.22 -5.05 -2.80
C THR A 150 10.65 -4.57 -3.01
N ASN A 151 10.91 -3.32 -2.62
CA ASN A 151 12.25 -2.74 -2.63
C ASN A 151 12.99 -2.96 -1.28
N GLU A 152 12.39 -3.71 -0.36
CA GLU A 152 13.00 -3.99 0.95
C GLU A 152 14.13 -5.00 0.83
N VAL A 153 15.29 -4.67 1.42
CA VAL A 153 16.43 -5.59 1.57
C VAL A 153 16.37 -6.21 2.97
N LYS A 154 15.67 -7.34 3.15
CA LYS A 154 15.68 -8.10 4.42
C LYS A 154 16.74 -9.19 4.39
N LYS A 155 17.35 -9.45 5.56
CA LYS A 155 18.33 -10.55 5.74
C LYS A 155 17.75 -11.95 5.48
N ASN A 156 16.41 -12.09 5.58
CA ASN A 156 15.71 -13.35 5.32
C ASN A 156 14.82 -13.21 4.07
N GLU A 157 15.36 -13.61 2.93
CA GLU A 157 14.70 -13.61 1.62
C GLU A 157 13.44 -14.50 1.59
N VAL A 158 13.43 -15.61 2.34
CA VAL A 158 12.28 -16.52 2.41
C VAL A 158 11.08 -15.82 3.05
N ASN A 159 11.28 -15.17 4.19
CA ASN A 159 10.22 -14.41 4.86
C ASN A 159 9.71 -13.26 3.99
N LEU A 160 10.62 -12.57 3.30
CA LEU A 160 10.28 -11.47 2.41
C LEU A 160 9.33 -11.91 1.29
N LEU A 161 9.73 -12.96 0.54
CA LEU A 161 8.94 -13.46 -0.59
C LEU A 161 7.61 -14.07 -0.15
N SER A 162 7.60 -14.76 1.01
CA SER A 162 6.37 -15.30 1.59
C SER A 162 5.37 -14.19 1.87
N GLN A 163 5.82 -13.09 2.51
CA GLN A 163 4.94 -11.96 2.82
C GLN A 163 4.47 -11.21 1.56
N VAL A 164 5.34 -11.04 0.56
CA VAL A 164 4.96 -10.43 -0.73
C VAL A 164 3.86 -11.26 -1.42
N ALA A 165 3.96 -12.59 -1.37
CA ALA A 165 2.94 -13.49 -1.91
C ALA A 165 1.63 -13.43 -1.13
N VAL A 166 1.69 -13.40 0.21
CA VAL A 166 0.52 -13.23 1.08
C VAL A 166 -0.19 -11.91 0.79
N ASN A 167 0.54 -10.78 0.76
CA ASN A 167 0.00 -9.46 0.47
C ASN A 167 -0.67 -9.41 -0.92
N LEU A 168 -0.05 -10.02 -1.94
CA LEU A 168 -0.63 -10.10 -3.29
C LEU A 168 -1.94 -10.87 -3.29
N ASN A 169 -2.00 -11.98 -2.56
CA ASN A 169 -3.21 -12.78 -2.48
C ASN A 169 -4.34 -12.06 -1.73
N GLU A 170 -4.03 -11.35 -0.65
CA GLU A 170 -4.98 -10.47 0.05
C GLU A 170 -5.51 -9.38 -0.88
N TYR A 171 -4.62 -8.69 -1.61
CA TYR A 171 -5.02 -7.68 -2.59
C TYR A 171 -5.93 -8.24 -3.68
N LYS A 172 -5.61 -9.43 -4.22
CA LYS A 172 -6.42 -10.06 -5.27
C LYS A 172 -7.80 -10.50 -4.79
N LYS A 173 -7.91 -11.05 -3.56
CA LYS A 173 -9.20 -11.43 -2.93
C LYS A 173 -10.17 -10.24 -2.89
N GLU A 174 -9.65 -9.04 -2.67
CA GLU A 174 -10.44 -7.82 -2.64
C GLU A 174 -10.98 -7.39 -4.01
N ILE A 175 -10.54 -7.99 -5.12
CA ILE A 175 -10.85 -7.45 -6.46
C ILE A 175 -11.42 -8.49 -7.43
N SER A 176 -10.87 -9.69 -7.55
CA SER A 176 -11.32 -10.70 -8.51
C SER A 176 -11.23 -12.13 -7.99
N ASP A 177 -11.81 -13.07 -8.76
CA ASP A 177 -11.66 -14.51 -8.50
C ASP A 177 -10.20 -14.98 -8.59
N LEU A 178 -9.90 -16.01 -7.82
CA LEU A 178 -8.56 -16.50 -7.52
C LEU A 178 -7.95 -17.26 -8.72
N GLY A 179 -6.98 -16.64 -9.41
CA GLY A 179 -6.00 -17.38 -10.22
C GLY A 179 -4.88 -17.98 -9.35
N ASP A 180 -4.08 -18.90 -9.89
CA ASP A 180 -2.93 -19.47 -9.18
C ASP A 180 -1.82 -18.43 -8.95
N LEU A 181 -1.07 -18.56 -7.86
CA LEU A 181 0.11 -17.73 -7.58
C LEU A 181 1.35 -18.40 -8.15
N VAL A 182 2.17 -17.64 -8.88
CA VAL A 182 3.46 -18.10 -9.42
C VAL A 182 4.59 -17.33 -8.76
N LEU A 183 5.53 -18.04 -8.15
CA LEU A 183 6.72 -17.46 -7.56
C LEU A 183 7.83 -17.37 -8.60
N LEU A 184 8.24 -16.15 -8.94
CA LEU A 184 9.35 -15.88 -9.85
C LEU A 184 10.59 -15.50 -9.05
N ASN A 185 11.56 -16.41 -8.93
CA ASN A 185 12.87 -16.11 -8.34
C ASN A 185 13.94 -16.94 -9.06
N LYS A 186 15.02 -16.29 -9.48
CA LYS A 186 16.12 -16.91 -10.24
C LYS A 186 17.24 -17.48 -9.34
N ASP A 187 17.34 -17.00 -8.10
CA ASP A 187 18.48 -17.23 -7.20
C ASP A 187 18.12 -18.20 -6.04
N LEU A 188 16.83 -18.49 -5.82
CA LEU A 188 16.39 -19.46 -4.83
C LEU A 188 16.53 -20.90 -5.35
N ASN A 189 17.24 -21.72 -4.57
CA ASN A 189 17.23 -23.16 -4.76
C ASN A 189 15.87 -23.77 -4.35
N GLN A 190 15.61 -24.99 -4.81
CA GLN A 190 14.34 -25.69 -4.59
C GLN A 190 13.98 -25.84 -3.09
N SER A 191 14.96 -26.04 -2.21
CA SER A 191 14.72 -26.18 -0.77
C SER A 191 14.16 -24.90 -0.15
N LYS A 192 14.76 -23.75 -0.45
CA LYS A 192 14.28 -22.45 0.04
C LYS A 192 12.93 -22.08 -0.57
N LEU A 193 12.69 -22.44 -1.83
CA LEU A 193 11.40 -22.20 -2.46
C LEU A 193 10.27 -23.00 -1.78
N LEU A 194 10.54 -24.25 -1.40
CA LEU A 194 9.59 -25.05 -0.61
C LEU A 194 9.36 -24.43 0.78
N GLU A 195 10.36 -23.80 1.37
CA GLU A 195 10.22 -23.05 2.63
C GLU A 195 9.31 -21.82 2.45
N VAL A 196 9.47 -21.07 1.35
CA VAL A 196 8.56 -19.96 1.00
C VAL A 196 7.12 -20.46 0.89
N ILE A 197 6.90 -21.55 0.14
CA ILE A 197 5.55 -22.12 -0.06
C ILE A 197 4.92 -22.56 1.25
N LYS A 198 5.71 -23.16 2.17
CA LYS A 198 5.21 -23.57 3.50
C LYS A 198 4.77 -22.40 4.38
N ASN A 199 5.37 -21.22 4.17
CA ASN A 199 5.04 -20.02 4.92
C ASN A 199 3.84 -19.24 4.33
N ILE A 200 3.38 -19.63 3.14
CA ILE A 200 2.17 -19.09 2.52
C ILE A 200 0.97 -19.90 3.02
N ASP A 201 -0.19 -19.24 3.23
CA ASP A 201 -1.43 -19.91 3.60
C ASP A 201 -1.73 -21.09 2.64
N PRO A 202 -1.93 -22.32 3.15
CA PRO A 202 -2.09 -23.51 2.32
C PRO A 202 -3.35 -23.50 1.44
N SER A 203 -4.31 -22.59 1.70
CA SER A 203 -5.46 -22.35 0.81
C SER A 203 -5.08 -21.66 -0.50
N ILE A 204 -3.87 -21.10 -0.59
CA ILE A 204 -3.35 -20.43 -1.78
C ILE A 204 -2.68 -21.49 -2.67
N LYS A 205 -3.24 -21.73 -3.85
CA LYS A 205 -2.59 -22.57 -4.86
C LYS A 205 -1.35 -21.86 -5.39
N VAL A 206 -0.18 -22.38 -5.04
CA VAL A 206 1.11 -21.90 -5.54
C VAL A 206 1.64 -22.88 -6.58
N GLN A 207 1.82 -22.40 -7.82
CA GLN A 207 2.55 -23.14 -8.83
C GLN A 207 4.04 -22.81 -8.74
N ASN A 208 4.87 -23.86 -8.72
CA ASN A 208 6.30 -23.71 -8.79
C ASN A 208 6.75 -23.69 -10.27
N GLN A 209 7.15 -22.52 -10.77
CA GLN A 209 7.88 -22.42 -12.03
C GLN A 209 9.29 -21.87 -11.78
N VAL A 210 10.23 -22.77 -11.48
CA VAL A 210 11.64 -22.49 -11.74
C VAL A 210 11.79 -22.53 -13.26
N ARG A 211 11.83 -21.37 -13.93
CA ARG A 211 12.52 -21.05 -15.20
C ARG A 211 11.91 -19.83 -15.89
N LEU A 212 12.39 -18.65 -15.50
CA LEU A 212 12.18 -17.41 -16.28
C LEU A 212 12.85 -17.50 -17.67
N ASN A 213 13.89 -18.32 -17.81
CA ASN A 213 14.64 -18.43 -19.07
C ASN A 213 13.86 -19.15 -20.19
N GLU A 214 12.98 -20.11 -19.88
CA GLU A 214 12.17 -20.79 -20.92
C GLU A 214 10.98 -19.93 -21.40
N ALA A 215 10.47 -19.05 -20.54
CA ALA A 215 9.39 -18.12 -20.88
C ALA A 215 9.86 -16.91 -21.70
N LEU A 216 11.16 -16.58 -21.65
CA LEU A 216 11.76 -15.50 -22.44
C LEU A 216 12.35 -15.99 -23.77
N ASP A 217 12.83 -17.24 -23.85
CA ASP A 217 13.28 -17.85 -25.12
C ASP A 217 12.13 -18.13 -26.09
N THR A 218 10.89 -18.24 -25.60
CA THR A 218 9.69 -18.35 -26.43
C THR A 218 9.23 -17.01 -27.04
N ASN A 219 9.87 -15.89 -26.66
CA ASN A 219 9.59 -14.54 -27.19
C ASN A 219 10.53 -14.08 -28.32
N GLN A 220 11.32 -14.97 -28.93
CA GLN A 220 12.00 -14.62 -30.20
C GLN A 220 11.04 -14.58 -31.42
N ASN A 221 9.74 -14.78 -31.23
CA ASN A 221 8.71 -14.67 -32.27
C ASN A 221 7.48 -13.86 -31.81
N TRP A 222 7.69 -12.63 -31.31
CA TRP A 222 6.65 -11.58 -31.26
C TRP A 222 6.96 -10.49 -32.29
#